data_AF-A0A7X8TNB8-F1
#
_entry.id   AF-A0A7X8TNB8-F1
#
_cell.length_a   1.000
_cell.length_b   1.000
_cell.length_c   1.000
_cell.angle_alpha   90.00
_cell.angle_beta   90.00
_cell.angle_gamma   90.00
#
_symmetry.space_group_name_H-M   'P 1'
#
loop_
_entity.id
_entity.type
_entity.pdbx_description
1 polymer ?
#
loop_
_entity_poly.entity_id
_entity_poly.type
_entity_poly.pdbx_seq_one_letter_code
_entity_poly.pdbx_strand_id
1 'polypeptide(L)'
;MTNPFKPSKLALSLLAVTAVAFGAHAETDKVTDIDNGYEDYTIRRTAADLTPQERQLASRTINGCYMGCHRPALEEVPETLSPKLEGFDPQYFYNQLVDMDMERQSGVSSQMKQMVYTVTPKEIADVALVLSERPMKWNPRQDVLESDAYKRGKAKYDATCKMCHGEQGASTNPAYPPLKGQMPAYVYEQMTAYRDGKRNTRQAAVMTPFAKMLSEDDYADIVAYVTGMYYTPIERKAFITGEGMPAVEGFLMPDTGQIQNFIDQHGEDSDYPQNPLSYTISKSGKTVLDNNTKLTWERDSSRLWMTAVEGEQYCENLVLDGYDDWRYPLMKELQSITDLGEFRPAINTEAFLNMPRMSSGIWAFPVSDHPDHAWHVGFPDGHIMGQHTASTKLTRCVRADNGAAYHNMQYVDNQDGTVTEKVTNRMWQQKIDYQRRDWWDSIEYCENLTYAGFDDWRLPNIKELVSIVNYNKTSPSIDEEFFPNTPVKYFFWSSTSDLPGPTLFVRPLPPRKADQTPEMLDQRKDTGNGAWAQGYQIGSGLGMIKDTEFYTRCIRNP
;
A
#
# COMPACT_ATOMS: atom_id res chain seq x y z
N MET A 1 87.04 17.53 22.69
CA MET A 1 86.94 17.34 21.23
C MET A 1 85.46 17.28 20.88
N THR A 2 85.05 18.14 19.94
CA THR A 2 83.76 18.25 19.20
C THR A 2 82.42 18.37 19.98
N ASN A 3 81.95 19.62 19.99
CA ASN A 3 80.58 20.19 20.06
C ASN A 3 79.74 19.78 18.82
N PRO A 4 78.45 20.19 18.62
CA PRO A 4 77.32 20.52 19.53
C PRO A 4 75.99 19.80 19.13
N PHE A 5 74.92 19.87 19.93
CA PHE A 5 73.64 20.52 19.55
C PHE A 5 72.73 20.70 20.78
N LYS A 6 71.93 21.76 20.73
CA LYS A 6 71.58 22.70 21.82
C LYS A 6 70.24 22.44 22.53
N PRO A 7 69.99 23.14 23.67
CA PRO A 7 68.91 22.88 24.62
C PRO A 7 67.71 23.86 24.55
N SER A 8 66.72 23.52 25.38
CA SER A 8 65.54 24.24 25.86
C SER A 8 65.64 25.77 26.03
N LYS A 9 64.48 26.45 25.94
CA LYS A 9 64.22 27.68 26.68
C LYS A 9 62.80 27.70 27.28
N LEU A 10 62.75 27.79 28.61
CA LEU A 10 61.68 28.44 29.37
C LEU A 10 61.65 29.94 29.04
N ALA A 11 60.46 30.55 29.11
CA ALA A 11 60.30 31.96 29.39
C ALA A 11 59.09 32.20 30.31
N LEU A 12 59.27 33.17 31.19
CA LEU A 12 58.52 33.53 32.39
C LEU A 12 57.42 34.56 32.07
N SER A 13 56.26 34.39 32.72
CA SER A 13 55.25 35.38 33.22
C SER A 13 55.24 36.85 32.73
N LEU A 14 54.04 37.37 32.42
CA LEU A 14 53.35 38.43 33.19
C LEU A 14 51.88 38.62 32.75
N LEU A 15 51.01 38.95 33.71
CA LEU A 15 49.55 39.14 33.58
C LEU A 15 49.13 40.31 32.68
N ALA A 16 48.02 40.13 31.96
CA ALA A 16 47.10 41.21 31.60
C ALA A 16 45.65 40.70 31.63
N VAL A 17 44.81 41.46 32.32
CA VAL A 17 43.37 41.26 32.55
C VAL A 17 42.60 41.32 31.22
N THR A 18 41.76 40.34 30.94
CA THR A 18 40.67 40.46 29.95
C THR A 18 39.39 39.88 30.53
N ALA A 19 38.34 40.68 30.39
CA ALA A 19 37.04 40.51 31.00
C ALA A 19 36.37 39.19 30.62
N VAL A 20 35.67 38.62 31.60
CA VAL A 20 34.69 37.55 31.38
C VAL A 20 33.57 38.11 30.52
N ALA A 21 33.57 37.77 29.23
CA ALA A 21 32.38 37.87 28.40
C ALA A 21 31.59 36.57 28.59
N PHE A 22 30.60 36.60 29.49
CA PHE A 22 29.47 35.67 29.41
C PHE A 22 28.73 36.00 28.12
N GLY A 23 29.19 35.42 27.01
CA GLY A 23 28.38 35.29 25.81
C GLY A 23 27.32 34.25 26.11
N ALA A 24 26.17 34.69 26.62
CA ALA A 24 24.93 33.94 26.49
C ALA A 24 24.77 33.67 24.98
N HIS A 25 25.16 32.47 24.55
CA HIS A 25 24.65 31.92 23.31
C HIS A 25 23.17 31.73 23.60
N ALA A 26 22.36 32.69 23.15
CA ALA A 26 20.95 32.41 22.96
C ALA A 26 20.92 31.21 22.02
N GLU A 27 20.58 30.03 22.55
CA GLU A 27 19.97 29.00 21.73
C GLU A 27 18.78 29.69 21.08
N THR A 28 18.91 29.99 19.80
CA THR A 28 17.75 30.37 19.01
C THR A 28 16.81 29.18 19.12
N ASP A 29 15.67 29.36 19.79
CA ASP A 29 14.62 28.36 19.89
C ASP A 29 14.42 27.76 18.49
N LYS A 30 14.83 26.51 18.31
CA LYS A 30 14.61 25.82 17.04
C LYS A 30 13.11 25.81 16.81
N VAL A 31 12.67 26.36 15.67
CA VAL A 31 11.26 26.28 15.28
C VAL A 31 10.90 24.80 15.21
N THR A 32 9.98 24.38 16.06
CA THR A 32 9.50 23.00 16.16
C THR A 32 8.04 22.95 15.76
N ASP A 33 7.67 21.86 15.09
CA ASP A 33 6.27 21.58 14.78
C ASP A 33 5.48 21.34 16.08
N ILE A 34 4.15 21.46 16.00
CA ILE A 34 3.26 21.05 17.08
C ILE A 34 2.71 19.67 16.72
N ASP A 35 3.13 18.65 17.45
CA ASP A 35 2.63 17.29 17.29
C ASP A 35 1.51 17.01 18.30
N ASN A 36 0.26 17.16 17.85
CA ASN A 36 -0.93 16.76 18.60
C ASN A 36 -1.55 15.47 18.00
N GLY A 37 -0.73 14.65 17.32
CA GLY A 37 -1.19 13.50 16.55
C GLY A 37 -1.59 13.84 15.11
N TYR A 38 -1.98 12.81 14.35
CA TYR A 38 -2.22 12.91 12.89
C TYR A 38 -3.19 14.01 12.48
N GLU A 39 -4.27 14.23 13.23
CA GLU A 39 -5.36 15.10 12.75
C GLU A 39 -5.11 16.59 13.04
N ASP A 40 -4.30 16.88 14.06
CA ASP A 40 -4.04 18.22 14.61
C ASP A 40 -2.55 18.65 14.55
N TYR A 41 -1.75 17.98 13.73
CA TYR A 41 -0.34 18.32 13.53
C TYR A 41 -0.19 19.66 12.80
N THR A 42 0.63 20.54 13.35
CA THR A 42 0.93 21.86 12.75
C THR A 42 2.40 21.94 12.36
N ILE A 43 2.65 22.07 11.05
CA ILE A 43 3.98 22.29 10.49
C ILE A 43 4.37 23.76 10.72
N ARG A 44 5.44 23.96 11.46
CA ARG A 44 6.07 25.29 11.67
C ARG A 44 7.45 25.38 11.03
N ARG A 45 8.11 24.23 10.88
CA ARG A 45 9.39 24.11 10.19
C ARG A 45 9.26 24.45 8.71
N THR A 46 10.40 24.78 8.11
CA THR A 46 10.60 24.88 6.66
C THR A 46 11.50 23.73 6.20
N ALA A 47 11.61 23.52 4.90
CA ALA A 47 12.50 22.51 4.35
C ALA A 47 14.00 22.78 4.67
N ALA A 48 14.38 24.04 4.97
CA ALA A 48 15.72 24.39 5.43
C ALA A 48 16.03 23.90 6.85
N ASP A 49 15.01 23.61 7.65
CA ASP A 49 15.15 23.11 9.03
C ASP A 49 15.35 21.59 9.09
N LEU A 50 15.22 20.89 7.95
CA LEU A 50 15.42 19.44 7.85
C LEU A 50 16.91 19.09 7.92
N THR A 51 17.25 18.13 8.78
CA THR A 51 18.56 17.48 8.77
C THR A 51 18.77 16.69 7.48
N PRO A 52 20.04 16.41 7.09
CA PRO A 52 20.33 15.55 5.94
C PRO A 52 19.63 14.18 6.00
N GLN A 53 19.53 13.60 7.20
CA GLN A 53 18.90 12.30 7.43
C GLN A 53 17.37 12.37 7.23
N GLU A 54 16.70 13.37 7.79
CA GLU A 54 15.25 13.57 7.59
C GLU A 54 14.93 13.81 6.11
N ARG A 55 15.71 14.65 5.44
CA ARG A 55 15.54 14.92 3.99
C ARG A 55 15.76 13.66 3.16
N GLN A 56 16.74 12.82 3.51
CA GLN A 56 16.98 11.55 2.85
C GLN A 56 15.82 10.57 3.07
N LEU A 57 15.30 10.47 4.30
CA LEU A 57 14.14 9.63 4.61
C LEU A 57 12.92 10.08 3.82
N ALA A 58 12.55 11.36 3.89
CA ALA A 58 11.45 11.94 3.13
C ALA A 58 11.60 11.69 1.62
N SER A 59 12.80 11.82 1.06
CA SER A 59 13.06 11.53 -0.36
C SER A 59 12.86 10.05 -0.72
N ARG A 60 13.20 9.12 0.18
CA ARG A 60 12.91 7.69 -0.01
C ARG A 60 11.42 7.42 0.03
N THR A 61 10.70 8.01 0.98
CA THR A 61 9.23 7.87 1.10
C THR A 61 8.54 8.42 -0.16
N ILE A 62 8.96 9.58 -0.66
CA ILE A 62 8.46 10.15 -1.92
C ILE A 62 8.69 9.22 -3.12
N ASN A 63 9.88 8.60 -3.22
CA ASN A 63 10.13 7.63 -4.28
C ASN A 63 9.21 6.41 -4.17
N GLY A 64 8.89 5.98 -2.94
CA GLY A 64 7.86 4.98 -2.68
C GLY A 64 6.48 5.40 -3.20
N CYS A 65 6.06 6.64 -2.95
CA CYS A 65 4.79 7.18 -3.46
C CYS A 65 4.71 7.14 -4.98
N TYR A 66 5.78 7.51 -5.70
CA TYR A 66 5.80 7.44 -7.16
C TYR A 66 5.78 5.99 -7.65
N MET A 67 6.67 5.14 -7.16
CA MET A 67 6.77 3.75 -7.60
C MET A 67 5.51 2.94 -7.25
N GLY A 68 4.79 3.35 -6.20
CA GLY A 68 3.50 2.83 -5.80
C GLY A 68 2.40 3.29 -6.76
N CYS A 69 2.02 4.58 -6.72
CA CYS A 69 0.79 5.02 -7.40
C CYS A 69 0.95 6.31 -8.22
N HIS A 70 1.89 7.20 -7.87
CA HIS A 70 1.93 8.56 -8.40
C HIS A 70 2.85 8.75 -9.63
N ARG A 71 3.55 7.71 -10.07
CA ARG A 71 4.42 7.79 -11.27
C ARG A 71 3.67 8.17 -12.56
N PRO A 72 2.46 7.68 -12.86
CA PRO A 72 1.72 8.13 -14.05
C PRO A 72 1.50 9.64 -14.09
N ALA A 73 1.32 10.29 -12.93
CA ALA A 73 1.19 11.75 -12.85
C ALA A 73 2.52 12.47 -13.17
N LEU A 74 3.65 11.89 -12.74
CA LEU A 74 4.98 12.38 -13.08
C LEU A 74 5.30 12.21 -14.58
N GLU A 75 4.79 11.15 -15.19
CA GLU A 75 4.92 10.82 -16.61
C GLU A 75 3.83 11.44 -17.49
N GLU A 76 2.92 12.24 -16.91
CA GLU A 76 1.85 12.98 -17.61
C GLU A 76 0.85 12.08 -18.35
N VAL A 77 0.50 10.92 -17.79
CA VAL A 77 -0.56 10.04 -18.31
C VAL A 77 -1.93 10.71 -18.11
N PRO A 78 -2.63 11.18 -19.16
CA PRO A 78 -3.81 12.04 -19.00
C PRO A 78 -4.96 11.41 -18.23
N GLU A 79 -5.12 10.09 -18.36
CA GLU A 79 -6.20 9.31 -17.75
C GLU A 79 -5.99 9.02 -16.25
N THR A 80 -4.84 9.40 -15.68
CA THR A 80 -4.53 9.07 -14.28
C THR A 80 -5.31 9.92 -13.28
N LEU A 81 -5.84 9.26 -12.25
CA LEU A 81 -6.41 9.89 -11.06
C LEU A 81 -5.38 10.11 -9.96
N SER A 82 -4.16 9.60 -10.13
CA SER A 82 -3.09 9.94 -9.22
C SER A 82 -2.75 11.43 -9.40
N PRO A 83 -2.86 12.26 -8.36
CA PRO A 83 -2.43 13.65 -8.47
C PRO A 83 -0.90 13.75 -8.53
N LYS A 84 -0.41 14.79 -9.20
CA LYS A 84 0.92 15.34 -8.95
C LYS A 84 1.00 15.79 -7.49
N LEU A 85 2.13 15.55 -6.86
CA LEU A 85 2.34 15.74 -5.42
C LEU A 85 3.13 17.01 -5.09
N GLU A 86 3.75 17.61 -6.10
CA GLU A 86 4.66 18.74 -5.98
C GLU A 86 3.91 20.08 -5.89
N GLY A 87 4.55 21.06 -5.27
CA GLY A 87 4.15 22.46 -5.33
C GLY A 87 2.98 22.86 -4.43
N PHE A 88 2.43 21.93 -3.65
CA PHE A 88 1.48 22.26 -2.60
C PHE A 88 2.16 22.95 -1.41
N ASP A 89 1.39 23.79 -0.72
CA ASP A 89 1.76 24.22 0.63
C ASP A 89 1.91 22.98 1.55
N PRO A 90 2.96 22.93 2.41
CA PRO A 90 3.21 21.76 3.27
C PRO A 90 2.04 21.39 4.16
N GLN A 91 1.38 22.39 4.77
CA GLN A 91 0.25 22.12 5.67
C GLN A 91 -0.98 21.66 4.89
N TYR A 92 -1.23 22.25 3.71
CA TYR A 92 -2.28 21.75 2.82
C TYR A 92 -2.05 20.29 2.45
N PHE A 93 -0.83 19.93 2.00
CA PHE A 93 -0.48 18.57 1.62
C PHE A 93 -0.68 17.60 2.80
N TYR A 94 -0.13 17.94 3.97
CA TYR A 94 -0.29 17.16 5.19
C TYR A 94 -1.77 16.90 5.49
N ASN A 95 -2.58 17.96 5.48
CA ASN A 95 -4.02 17.88 5.75
C ASN A 95 -4.73 16.95 4.75
N GLN A 96 -4.36 16.98 3.47
CA GLN A 96 -4.96 16.07 2.48
C GLN A 96 -4.66 14.61 2.76
N LEU A 97 -3.46 14.28 3.24
CA LEU A 97 -3.12 12.91 3.61
C LEU A 97 -3.94 12.47 4.82
N VAL A 98 -3.92 13.24 5.91
CA VAL A 98 -4.57 12.82 7.16
C VAL A 98 -6.10 12.91 7.13
N ASP A 99 -6.67 13.72 6.22
CA ASP A 99 -8.12 13.76 5.96
C ASP A 99 -8.64 12.55 5.17
N MET A 100 -7.78 11.68 4.66
CA MET A 100 -8.21 10.39 4.11
C MET A 100 -8.34 9.41 5.28
N ASP A 101 -9.39 9.54 6.09
CA ASP A 101 -9.65 8.70 7.26
C ASP A 101 -11.00 7.93 7.15
N MET A 102 -11.51 7.39 8.25
CA MET A 102 -12.77 6.62 8.26
C MET A 102 -14.03 7.47 8.22
N GLU A 103 -13.91 8.77 8.51
CA GLU A 103 -15.00 9.73 8.57
C GLU A 103 -14.91 10.71 7.40
N ARG A 104 -13.68 11.06 7.03
CA ARG A 104 -13.31 11.99 5.96
C ARG A 104 -12.72 11.23 4.78
N GLN A 105 -13.20 11.55 3.59
CA GLN A 105 -12.95 10.87 2.34
C GLN A 105 -12.48 11.90 1.31
N SER A 106 -11.45 11.54 0.55
CA SER A 106 -10.95 12.35 -0.58
C SER A 106 -11.76 12.16 -1.87
N GLY A 107 -12.77 11.29 -1.85
CA GLY A 107 -13.64 10.99 -2.99
C GLY A 107 -13.05 10.08 -4.07
N VAL A 108 -11.72 9.99 -4.21
CA VAL A 108 -11.07 9.20 -5.27
C VAL A 108 -10.09 8.13 -4.77
N SER A 109 -9.58 8.20 -3.54
CA SER A 109 -8.56 7.23 -3.09
C SER A 109 -8.81 6.69 -1.69
N SER A 110 -9.10 5.40 -1.63
CA SER A 110 -9.12 4.56 -0.42
C SER A 110 -7.76 3.89 -0.17
N GLN A 111 -6.96 3.65 -1.22
CA GLN A 111 -5.60 3.07 -1.13
C GLN A 111 -4.68 4.02 -0.36
N MET A 112 -4.73 5.33 -0.67
CA MET A 112 -3.88 6.30 0.02
C MET A 112 -4.12 6.35 1.51
N LYS A 113 -5.36 6.11 1.97
CA LYS A 113 -5.67 6.05 3.41
C LYS A 113 -4.88 4.98 4.15
N GLN A 114 -4.66 3.82 3.52
CA GLN A 114 -3.88 2.77 4.16
C GLN A 114 -2.40 3.15 4.30
N MET A 115 -1.88 4.02 3.43
CA MET A 115 -0.51 4.53 3.51
C MET A 115 -0.33 5.62 4.57
N VAL A 116 -1.38 6.35 4.93
CA VAL A 116 -1.30 7.45 5.91
C VAL A 116 -0.85 6.93 7.28
N TYR A 117 -1.35 5.77 7.69
CA TYR A 117 -1.09 5.20 9.01
C TYR A 117 0.11 4.26 9.05
N THR A 118 0.86 4.16 7.95
CA THR A 118 2.11 3.38 7.90
C THR A 118 3.34 4.24 8.17
N VAL A 119 3.19 5.57 8.27
CA VAL A 119 4.27 6.55 8.48
C VAL A 119 3.91 7.52 9.59
N THR A 120 4.89 7.99 10.35
CA THR A 120 4.62 8.89 11.49
C THR A 120 4.14 10.28 11.04
N PRO A 121 3.41 11.03 11.88
CA PRO A 121 3.02 12.43 11.59
C PRO A 121 4.21 13.29 11.18
N LYS A 122 5.32 13.17 11.91
CA LYS A 122 6.55 13.90 11.61
C LYS A 122 7.12 13.55 10.23
N GLU A 123 7.10 12.27 9.84
CA GLU A 123 7.58 11.85 8.52
C GLU A 123 6.69 12.40 7.39
N ILE A 124 5.37 12.41 7.57
CA ILE A 124 4.44 13.05 6.62
C ILE A 124 4.77 14.54 6.47
N ALA A 125 5.05 15.25 7.57
CA ALA A 125 5.44 16.65 7.54
C ALA A 125 6.77 16.86 6.79
N ASP A 126 7.77 16.01 7.04
CA ASP A 126 9.07 16.09 6.34
C ASP A 126 8.91 15.84 4.82
N VAL A 127 8.04 14.90 4.42
CA VAL A 127 7.65 14.66 3.01
C VAL A 127 6.98 15.89 2.39
N ALA A 128 6.00 16.49 3.10
CA ALA A 128 5.29 17.68 2.65
C ALA A 128 6.24 18.86 2.40
N LEU A 129 7.20 19.07 3.31
CA LEU A 129 8.22 20.10 3.19
C LEU A 129 9.10 19.88 1.94
N VAL A 130 9.58 18.65 1.71
CA VAL A 130 10.41 18.35 0.53
C VAL A 130 9.63 18.49 -0.78
N LEU A 131 8.35 18.10 -0.83
CA LEU A 131 7.51 18.24 -2.01
C LEU A 131 7.14 19.70 -2.32
N SER A 132 7.03 20.55 -1.29
CA SER A 132 6.74 21.97 -1.45
C SER A 132 7.86 22.76 -2.16
N GLU A 133 9.12 22.31 -2.05
CA GLU A 133 10.26 22.89 -2.78
C GLU A 133 10.27 22.51 -4.27
N ARG A 134 9.47 21.51 -4.67
CA ARG A 134 9.41 21.04 -6.06
C ARG A 134 8.26 21.76 -6.78
N PRO A 135 8.48 22.33 -7.97
CA PRO A 135 7.40 22.97 -8.71
C PRO A 135 6.46 21.93 -9.32
N MET A 136 5.15 22.18 -9.27
CA MET A 136 4.17 21.42 -10.06
C MET A 136 4.39 21.73 -11.55
N LYS A 137 4.82 20.73 -12.32
CA LYS A 137 5.16 20.91 -13.74
C LYS A 137 3.89 21.13 -14.58
N TRP A 138 3.85 22.20 -15.36
CA TRP A 138 2.78 22.48 -16.33
C TRP A 138 3.26 22.18 -17.75
N ASN A 139 2.74 21.12 -18.37
CA ASN A 139 3.10 20.67 -19.71
C ASN A 139 1.86 20.69 -20.63
N PRO A 140 1.39 21.88 -21.06
CA PRO A 140 0.18 21.97 -21.85
C PRO A 140 0.37 21.38 -23.24
N ARG A 141 -0.73 20.87 -23.82
CA ARG A 141 -0.78 20.52 -25.24
C ARG A 141 -1.17 21.72 -26.09
N GLN A 142 -0.47 21.95 -27.18
CA GLN A 142 -0.70 23.12 -28.04
C GLN A 142 -2.11 23.14 -28.63
N ASP A 143 -2.63 21.98 -29.04
CA ASP A 143 -3.99 21.85 -29.58
C ASP A 143 -5.07 22.18 -28.54
N VAL A 144 -4.78 22.00 -27.25
CA VAL A 144 -5.68 22.41 -26.17
C VAL A 144 -5.66 23.92 -25.99
N LEU A 145 -4.47 24.54 -25.95
CA LEU A 145 -4.33 26.00 -25.76
C LEU A 145 -5.06 26.82 -26.83
N GLU A 146 -5.12 26.29 -28.05
CA GLU A 146 -5.79 26.93 -29.20
C GLU A 146 -7.29 26.62 -29.29
N SER A 147 -7.76 25.65 -28.51
CA SER A 147 -9.14 25.16 -28.54
C SER A 147 -10.16 26.15 -27.98
N ASP A 148 -11.41 25.98 -28.39
CA ASP A 148 -12.52 26.74 -27.79
C ASP A 148 -12.82 26.28 -26.37
N ALA A 149 -12.52 25.02 -26.03
CA ALA A 149 -12.66 24.51 -24.66
C ALA A 149 -11.78 25.30 -23.69
N TYR A 150 -10.52 25.56 -24.06
CA TYR A 150 -9.62 26.39 -23.25
C TYR A 150 -10.13 27.82 -23.06
N LYS A 151 -10.68 28.45 -24.11
CA LYS A 151 -11.24 29.81 -24.04
C LYS A 151 -12.49 29.87 -23.15
N ARG A 152 -13.42 28.92 -23.31
CA ARG A 152 -14.61 28.80 -22.46
C ARG A 152 -14.23 28.51 -21.01
N GLY A 153 -13.29 27.59 -20.83
CA GLY A 153 -12.70 27.23 -19.54
C GLY A 153 -12.11 28.43 -18.80
N LYS A 154 -11.34 29.27 -19.51
CA LYS A 154 -10.83 30.52 -18.95
C LYS A 154 -11.94 31.44 -18.46
N ALA A 155 -12.95 31.68 -19.30
CA ALA A 155 -14.05 32.57 -18.96
C ALA A 155 -14.83 32.08 -17.73
N LYS A 156 -15.08 30.77 -17.64
CA LYS A 156 -15.71 30.14 -16.48
C LYS A 156 -14.83 30.23 -15.23
N TYR A 157 -13.57 29.81 -15.35
CA TYR A 157 -12.60 29.85 -14.25
C TYR A 157 -12.42 31.27 -13.68
N ASP A 158 -12.31 32.29 -14.54
CA ASP A 158 -12.18 33.68 -14.11
C ASP A 158 -13.39 34.16 -13.31
N ALA A 159 -14.59 33.69 -13.67
CA ALA A 159 -15.83 34.07 -13.01
C ALA A 159 -16.07 33.35 -11.68
N THR A 160 -15.57 32.11 -11.52
CA THR A 160 -15.93 31.25 -10.37
C THR A 160 -14.76 30.85 -9.47
N CYS A 161 -13.55 30.68 -10.01
CA CYS A 161 -12.46 30.00 -9.32
C CYS A 161 -11.28 30.93 -8.97
N LYS A 162 -10.99 31.89 -9.84
CA LYS A 162 -9.79 32.75 -9.78
C LYS A 162 -9.60 33.49 -8.45
N MET A 163 -10.69 33.88 -7.80
CA MET A 163 -10.64 34.61 -6.53
C MET A 163 -9.90 33.85 -5.42
N CYS A 164 -10.01 32.52 -5.39
CA CYS A 164 -9.36 31.67 -4.40
C CYS A 164 -8.14 30.95 -4.98
N HIS A 165 -8.25 30.41 -6.20
CA HIS A 165 -7.20 29.59 -6.81
C HIS A 165 -6.16 30.37 -7.62
N GLY A 166 -6.25 31.71 -7.67
CA GLY A 166 -5.30 32.56 -8.36
C GLY A 166 -5.43 32.53 -9.89
N GLU A 167 -4.54 33.23 -10.59
CA GLU A 167 -4.52 33.24 -12.06
C GLU A 167 -4.23 31.83 -12.60
N GLN A 168 -5.13 31.29 -13.43
CA GLN A 168 -5.01 29.94 -14.00
C GLN A 168 -4.76 28.80 -12.99
N GLY A 169 -5.16 28.97 -11.74
CA GLY A 169 -4.96 27.95 -10.70
C GLY A 169 -3.58 28.02 -10.04
N ALA A 170 -2.82 29.10 -10.20
CA ALA A 170 -1.50 29.29 -9.59
C ALA A 170 -1.58 29.98 -8.21
N SER A 171 -2.46 29.52 -7.32
CA SER A 171 -2.56 30.03 -5.95
C SER A 171 -1.25 29.79 -5.18
N THR A 172 -0.84 30.79 -4.40
CA THR A 172 0.22 30.68 -3.38
C THR A 172 -0.35 30.72 -1.96
N ASN A 173 -1.67 30.77 -1.81
CA ASN A 173 -2.31 30.79 -0.50
C ASN A 173 -2.34 29.36 0.09
N PRO A 174 -1.84 29.13 1.31
CA PRO A 174 -1.87 27.82 1.97
C PRO A 174 -3.26 27.19 2.07
N ALA A 175 -4.33 27.98 2.08
CA ALA A 175 -5.70 27.48 2.15
C ALA A 175 -6.24 26.98 0.81
N TYR A 176 -5.66 27.41 -0.32
CA TYR A 176 -6.19 27.14 -1.66
C TYR A 176 -5.12 26.48 -2.53
N PRO A 177 -5.31 25.20 -2.90
CA PRO A 177 -4.28 24.47 -3.63
C PRO A 177 -4.01 25.07 -5.01
N PRO A 178 -2.76 24.96 -5.51
CA PRO A 178 -2.50 25.12 -6.92
C PRO A 178 -3.19 24.01 -7.72
N LEU A 179 -3.78 24.41 -8.84
CA LEU A 179 -4.42 23.55 -9.83
C LEU A 179 -3.65 23.55 -11.17
N LYS A 180 -2.80 24.56 -11.38
CA LYS A 180 -2.09 24.74 -12.65
C LYS A 180 -1.17 23.56 -12.94
N GLY A 181 -1.49 22.81 -13.99
CA GLY A 181 -0.74 21.62 -14.40
C GLY A 181 -1.03 20.36 -13.59
N GLN A 182 -2.05 20.34 -12.74
CA GLN A 182 -2.52 19.09 -12.14
C GLN A 182 -3.09 18.14 -13.22
N MET A 183 -3.22 16.85 -12.91
CA MET A 183 -3.74 15.85 -13.86
C MET A 183 -5.21 16.09 -14.22
N PRO A 184 -5.59 16.04 -15.51
CA PRO A 184 -6.91 16.44 -15.96
C PRO A 184 -8.03 15.52 -15.45
N ALA A 185 -7.82 14.20 -15.47
CA ALA A 185 -8.77 13.25 -14.90
C ALA A 185 -8.93 13.44 -13.39
N TYR A 186 -7.84 13.63 -12.65
CA TYR A 186 -7.91 13.94 -11.20
C TYR A 186 -8.72 15.21 -10.92
N VAL A 187 -8.44 16.33 -11.58
CA VAL A 187 -9.17 17.60 -11.34
C VAL A 187 -10.66 17.44 -11.63
N TYR A 188 -11.00 16.76 -12.74
CA TYR A 188 -12.38 16.46 -13.09
C TYR A 188 -13.07 15.63 -12.00
N GLU A 189 -12.48 14.50 -11.60
CA GLU A 189 -13.06 13.62 -10.58
C GLU A 189 -13.16 14.27 -9.21
N GLN A 190 -12.25 15.19 -8.84
CA GLN A 190 -12.38 15.95 -7.60
C GLN A 190 -13.60 16.86 -7.61
N MET A 191 -13.86 17.54 -8.73
CA MET A 191 -15.06 18.37 -8.88
C MET A 191 -16.34 17.53 -8.81
N THR A 192 -16.35 16.37 -9.46
CA THR A 192 -17.43 15.37 -9.35
C THR A 192 -17.63 14.91 -7.91
N ALA A 193 -16.55 14.57 -7.20
CA ALA A 193 -16.60 14.10 -5.82
C ALA A 193 -17.12 15.17 -4.85
N TYR A 194 -16.76 16.45 -5.05
CA TYR A 194 -17.33 17.56 -4.26
C TYR A 194 -18.82 17.77 -4.53
N ARG A 195 -19.23 17.69 -5.80
CA ARG A 195 -20.65 17.83 -6.22
C ARG A 195 -21.51 16.76 -5.57
N ASP A 196 -21.04 15.51 -5.62
CA ASP A 196 -21.77 14.32 -5.20
C ASP A 196 -21.63 14.04 -3.70
N GLY A 197 -20.81 14.82 -2.98
CA GLY A 197 -20.56 14.64 -1.55
C GLY A 197 -19.68 13.44 -1.20
N LYS A 198 -19.06 12.79 -2.19
CA LYS A 198 -18.08 11.70 -2.01
C LYS A 198 -16.77 12.20 -1.41
N ARG A 199 -16.46 13.50 -1.60
CA ARG A 199 -15.37 14.17 -0.88
C ARG A 199 -15.95 15.04 0.24
N ASN A 200 -15.60 14.71 1.48
CA ASN A 200 -16.09 15.38 2.70
C ASN A 200 -14.95 15.74 3.67
N THR A 201 -13.72 15.90 3.16
CA THR A 201 -12.57 16.38 3.94
C THR A 201 -12.83 17.76 4.58
N ARG A 202 -11.98 18.20 5.53
CA ARG A 202 -12.25 19.38 6.38
C ARG A 202 -12.51 20.69 5.62
N GLN A 203 -12.04 20.80 4.38
CA GLN A 203 -12.23 21.98 3.51
C GLN A 203 -13.25 21.74 2.37
N ALA A 204 -13.86 20.56 2.28
CA ALA A 204 -14.71 20.19 1.16
C ALA A 204 -15.97 21.07 1.05
N ALA A 205 -16.52 21.50 2.18
CA ALA A 205 -17.70 22.35 2.24
C ALA A 205 -17.52 23.70 1.50
N VAL A 206 -16.28 24.19 1.36
CA VAL A 206 -15.98 25.41 0.61
C VAL A 206 -16.18 25.18 -0.90
N MET A 207 -15.79 24.01 -1.41
CA MET A 207 -15.85 23.68 -2.85
C MET A 207 -17.22 23.14 -3.29
N THR A 208 -17.98 22.48 -2.41
CA THR A 208 -19.26 21.85 -2.76
C THR A 208 -20.24 22.78 -3.51
N PRO A 209 -20.49 24.04 -3.10
CA PRO A 209 -21.40 24.93 -3.82
C PRO A 209 -20.92 25.26 -5.25
N PHE A 210 -19.61 25.46 -5.42
CA PHE A 210 -19.01 25.76 -6.73
C PHE A 210 -19.03 24.55 -7.66
N ALA A 211 -18.85 23.35 -7.11
CA ALA A 211 -19.04 22.13 -7.88
C ALA A 211 -20.51 21.98 -8.32
N LYS A 212 -21.47 22.15 -7.42
CA LYS A 212 -22.91 21.98 -7.74
C LYS A 212 -23.48 22.98 -8.74
N MET A 213 -22.87 24.16 -8.91
CA MET A 213 -23.37 25.18 -9.84
C MET A 213 -22.87 25.01 -11.29
N LEU A 214 -21.88 24.14 -11.51
CA LEU A 214 -21.24 23.92 -12.81
C LEU A 214 -21.68 22.60 -13.43
N SER A 215 -21.75 22.55 -14.76
CA SER A 215 -22.00 21.31 -15.49
C SER A 215 -20.73 20.47 -15.68
N GLU A 216 -20.88 19.22 -16.11
CA GLU A 216 -19.74 18.36 -16.46
C GLU A 216 -18.95 18.90 -17.65
N ASP A 217 -19.62 19.53 -18.63
CA ASP A 217 -18.95 20.24 -19.73
C ASP A 217 -18.14 21.45 -19.21
N ASP A 218 -18.68 22.18 -18.23
CA ASP A 218 -17.92 23.27 -17.58
C ASP A 218 -16.69 22.73 -16.86
N TYR A 219 -16.76 21.55 -16.23
CA TYR A 219 -15.60 20.91 -15.62
C TYR A 219 -14.54 20.59 -16.67
N ALA A 220 -14.92 19.96 -17.77
CA ALA A 220 -13.99 19.61 -18.86
C ALA A 220 -13.31 20.86 -19.46
N ASP A 221 -14.06 21.94 -19.65
CA ASP A 221 -13.54 23.23 -20.13
C ASP A 221 -12.58 23.86 -19.10
N ILE A 222 -12.95 23.90 -17.81
CA ILE A 222 -12.08 24.42 -16.74
C ILE A 222 -10.79 23.58 -16.63
N VAL A 223 -10.90 22.26 -16.72
CA VAL A 223 -9.77 21.33 -16.74
C VAL A 223 -8.84 21.65 -17.90
N ALA A 224 -9.38 21.86 -19.11
CA ALA A 224 -8.59 22.27 -20.27
C ALA A 224 -7.79 23.55 -19.99
N TYR A 225 -8.41 24.53 -19.33
CA TYR A 225 -7.76 25.80 -18.99
C TYR A 225 -6.66 25.67 -17.93
N VAL A 226 -6.94 25.01 -16.79
CA VAL A 226 -5.99 24.95 -15.66
C VAL A 226 -4.86 23.96 -15.90
N THR A 227 -5.15 22.83 -16.54
CA THR A 227 -4.15 21.78 -16.79
C THR A 227 -3.43 21.97 -18.12
N GLY A 228 -4.07 22.61 -19.10
CA GLY A 228 -3.59 22.64 -20.48
C GLY A 228 -3.75 21.30 -21.21
N MET A 229 -4.59 20.40 -20.69
CA MET A 229 -4.88 19.09 -21.25
C MET A 229 -6.39 18.84 -21.32
N TYR A 230 -6.85 18.08 -22.31
CA TYR A 230 -8.24 17.61 -22.31
C TYR A 230 -8.47 16.59 -21.19
N TYR A 231 -9.69 16.59 -20.66
CA TYR A 231 -10.17 15.46 -19.86
C TYR A 231 -10.38 14.25 -20.75
N THR A 232 -9.76 13.13 -20.38
CA THR A 232 -10.07 11.81 -20.94
C THR A 232 -10.77 10.98 -19.86
N PRO A 233 -12.00 10.51 -20.09
CA PRO A 233 -12.69 9.65 -19.12
C PRO A 233 -11.98 8.31 -18.98
N ILE A 234 -12.06 7.73 -17.80
CA ILE A 234 -11.45 6.43 -17.49
C ILE A 234 -12.41 5.32 -17.90
N GLU A 235 -12.00 4.48 -18.82
CA GLU A 235 -12.77 3.30 -19.22
C GLU A 235 -12.68 2.22 -18.15
N ARG A 236 -13.79 1.97 -17.43
CA ARG A 236 -13.89 0.84 -16.50
C ARG A 236 -14.27 -0.42 -17.26
N LYS A 237 -13.31 -1.32 -17.48
CA LYS A 237 -13.63 -2.70 -17.84
C LYS A 237 -14.10 -3.45 -16.59
N ALA A 238 -15.20 -4.18 -16.69
CA ALA A 238 -15.59 -5.14 -15.66
C ALA A 238 -14.68 -6.36 -15.76
N PHE A 239 -14.06 -6.74 -14.66
CA PHE A 239 -13.24 -7.94 -14.58
C PHE A 239 -13.95 -8.99 -13.73
N ILE A 240 -13.51 -10.23 -13.88
CA ILE A 240 -13.97 -11.36 -13.08
C ILE A 240 -13.91 -11.07 -11.57
N THR A 241 -15.04 -11.30 -10.88
CA THR A 241 -15.19 -11.06 -9.43
C THR A 241 -15.10 -12.33 -8.60
N GLY A 242 -15.11 -13.49 -9.26
CA GLY A 242 -15.32 -14.81 -8.65
C GLY A 242 -16.79 -15.13 -8.36
N GLU A 243 -17.68 -14.14 -8.25
CA GLU A 243 -19.08 -14.37 -7.89
C GLU A 243 -19.75 -15.40 -8.81
N GLY A 244 -20.40 -16.40 -8.19
CA GLY A 244 -21.03 -17.52 -8.91
C GLY A 244 -20.10 -18.70 -9.22
N MET A 245 -18.78 -18.57 -9.02
CA MET A 245 -17.86 -19.70 -9.18
C MET A 245 -17.95 -20.67 -7.99
N PRO A 246 -18.02 -21.99 -8.22
CA PRO A 246 -18.07 -22.98 -7.15
C PRO A 246 -16.76 -23.02 -6.36
N ALA A 247 -16.83 -23.48 -5.11
CA ALA A 247 -15.64 -23.76 -4.31
C ALA A 247 -14.84 -24.91 -4.92
N VAL A 248 -13.51 -24.87 -4.76
CA VAL A 248 -12.66 -25.94 -5.28
C VAL A 248 -12.76 -27.18 -4.37
N GLU A 249 -13.12 -28.32 -4.96
CA GLU A 249 -13.27 -29.57 -4.22
C GLU A 249 -11.91 -30.06 -3.69
N GLY A 250 -11.85 -30.44 -2.42
CA GLY A 250 -10.61 -30.91 -1.78
C GLY A 250 -9.59 -29.79 -1.56
N PHE A 251 -10.01 -28.53 -1.61
CA PHE A 251 -9.18 -27.38 -1.26
C PHE A 251 -8.62 -27.52 0.16
N LEU A 252 -7.32 -27.29 0.27
CA LEU A 252 -6.60 -27.09 1.52
C LEU A 252 -5.90 -25.74 1.43
N MET A 253 -6.02 -24.92 2.47
CA MET A 253 -5.27 -23.66 2.54
C MET A 253 -3.77 -23.99 2.62
N PRO A 254 -2.95 -23.52 1.67
CA PRO A 254 -1.51 -23.72 1.72
C PRO A 254 -0.85 -22.90 2.83
N ASP A 255 0.22 -23.43 3.41
CA ASP A 255 1.08 -22.70 4.34
C ASP A 255 1.64 -21.41 3.75
N THR A 256 2.08 -20.46 4.59
CA THR A 256 2.82 -19.26 4.17
C THR A 256 4.17 -19.61 3.56
N GLY A 257 4.70 -20.78 3.88
CA GLY A 257 6.03 -21.23 3.49
C GLY A 257 7.11 -20.80 4.47
N GLN A 258 6.77 -20.12 5.57
CA GLN A 258 7.72 -19.90 6.67
C GLN A 258 7.91 -21.20 7.46
N ILE A 259 9.17 -21.57 7.70
CA ILE A 259 9.54 -22.84 8.34
C ILE A 259 10.42 -22.64 9.57
N GLN A 260 10.51 -21.40 10.05
CA GLN A 260 11.36 -21.00 11.16
C GLN A 260 10.73 -19.81 11.90
N ASN A 261 11.04 -19.73 13.19
CA ASN A 261 10.75 -18.56 13.99
C ASN A 261 11.87 -17.53 13.85
N PHE A 262 11.49 -16.27 13.81
CA PHE A 262 12.37 -15.11 13.82
C PHE A 262 12.42 -14.44 15.18
N ILE A 263 11.74 -15.04 16.16
CA ILE A 263 11.74 -14.64 17.56
C ILE A 263 11.88 -15.87 18.48
N ASP A 264 12.23 -15.65 19.76
CA ASP A 264 12.43 -16.73 20.73
C ASP A 264 11.10 -17.22 21.35
N GLN A 265 10.03 -16.45 21.19
CA GLN A 265 8.73 -16.71 21.78
C GLN A 265 7.85 -17.54 20.83
N HIS A 266 6.94 -18.32 21.43
CA HIS A 266 5.95 -19.12 20.71
C HIS A 266 4.82 -18.24 20.15
N GLY A 267 4.25 -18.63 19.02
CA GLY A 267 3.06 -18.02 18.43
C GLY A 267 3.26 -17.47 17.02
N GLU A 268 4.46 -17.65 16.42
CA GLU A 268 4.70 -17.36 15.01
C GLU A 268 4.04 -18.39 14.10
N ASP A 269 3.80 -18.04 12.84
CA ASP A 269 3.13 -18.94 11.90
C ASP A 269 3.86 -20.28 11.71
N SER A 270 5.20 -20.29 11.81
CA SER A 270 6.02 -21.49 11.71
C SER A 270 5.85 -22.47 12.88
N ASP A 271 5.28 -22.02 14.00
CA ASP A 271 4.88 -22.89 15.11
C ASP A 271 3.61 -23.71 14.80
N TYR A 272 2.84 -23.32 13.77
CA TYR A 272 1.59 -23.97 13.38
C TYR A 272 1.61 -24.45 11.91
N PRO A 273 2.61 -25.27 11.50
CA PRO A 273 2.79 -25.66 10.11
C PRO A 273 1.57 -26.44 9.61
N GLN A 274 1.03 -26.03 8.48
CA GLN A 274 -0.20 -26.60 7.91
C GLN A 274 -0.15 -26.62 6.40
N ASN A 275 -0.38 -27.80 5.81
CA ASN A 275 -0.41 -28.01 4.36
C ASN A 275 0.77 -27.32 3.64
N PRO A 276 2.02 -27.80 3.82
CA PRO A 276 3.19 -27.23 3.16
C PRO A 276 2.97 -27.02 1.67
N LEU A 277 3.55 -25.95 1.11
CA LEU A 277 3.46 -25.64 -0.32
C LEU A 277 3.87 -26.87 -1.15
N SER A 278 2.95 -27.35 -1.99
CA SER A 278 3.10 -28.63 -2.69
C SER A 278 2.62 -28.50 -4.13
N TYR A 279 3.52 -28.80 -5.07
CA TYR A 279 3.30 -28.58 -6.49
C TYR A 279 3.62 -29.83 -7.31
N THR A 280 2.84 -30.08 -8.36
CA THR A 280 3.10 -31.17 -9.32
C THR A 280 3.19 -30.60 -10.71
N ILE A 281 4.38 -30.69 -11.29
CA ILE A 281 4.66 -30.27 -12.66
C ILE A 281 4.09 -31.32 -13.62
N SER A 282 3.33 -30.88 -14.61
CA SER A 282 2.81 -31.74 -15.68
C SER A 282 3.91 -32.46 -16.45
N LYS A 283 3.57 -33.58 -17.09
CA LYS A 283 4.51 -34.33 -17.95
C LYS A 283 5.08 -33.49 -19.10
N SER A 284 4.30 -32.53 -19.61
CA SER A 284 4.74 -31.60 -20.65
C SER A 284 5.68 -30.51 -20.11
N GLY A 285 5.70 -30.31 -18.79
CA GLY A 285 6.44 -29.26 -18.12
C GLY A 285 5.84 -27.86 -18.28
N LYS A 286 4.62 -27.73 -18.82
CA LYS A 286 3.98 -26.45 -19.17
C LYS A 286 3.03 -25.90 -18.10
N THR A 287 2.51 -26.78 -17.26
CA THR A 287 1.55 -26.44 -16.20
C THR A 287 2.00 -26.99 -14.85
N VAL A 288 1.50 -26.38 -13.78
CA VAL A 288 1.71 -26.80 -12.39
C VAL A 288 0.36 -26.99 -11.72
N LEU A 289 0.10 -28.17 -11.17
CA LEU A 289 -0.99 -28.38 -10.23
C LEU A 289 -0.52 -27.98 -8.82
N ASP A 290 -1.25 -27.06 -8.19
CA ASP A 290 -1.15 -26.83 -6.75
C ASP A 290 -1.91 -27.95 -6.03
N ASN A 291 -1.19 -28.80 -5.30
CA ASN A 291 -1.76 -29.96 -4.65
C ASN A 291 -2.63 -29.60 -3.45
N ASN A 292 -2.55 -28.38 -2.92
CA ASN A 292 -3.36 -27.91 -1.81
C ASN A 292 -4.64 -27.26 -2.34
N THR A 293 -4.51 -26.27 -3.23
CA THR A 293 -5.68 -25.53 -3.73
C THR A 293 -6.42 -26.26 -4.85
N LYS A 294 -5.80 -27.28 -5.46
CA LYS A 294 -6.27 -28.01 -6.65
C LYS A 294 -6.41 -27.14 -7.91
N LEU A 295 -5.85 -25.93 -7.88
CA LEU A 295 -5.78 -25.05 -9.04
C LEU A 295 -4.63 -25.47 -9.94
N THR A 296 -4.84 -25.40 -11.24
CA THR A 296 -3.79 -25.61 -12.23
C THR A 296 -3.33 -24.25 -12.77
N TRP A 297 -2.03 -24.03 -12.73
CA TRP A 297 -1.40 -22.80 -13.14
C TRP A 297 -0.59 -23.01 -14.40
N GLU A 298 -0.55 -21.98 -15.24
CA GLU A 298 0.50 -21.85 -16.23
C GLU A 298 1.85 -21.89 -15.50
N ARG A 299 2.86 -22.59 -16.04
CA ARG A 299 4.17 -22.73 -15.38
C ARG A 299 5.15 -21.60 -15.72
N ASP A 300 5.19 -21.18 -16.98
CA ASP A 300 6.05 -20.08 -17.44
C ASP A 300 5.16 -18.88 -17.73
N SER A 301 5.33 -17.78 -16.99
CA SER A 301 4.50 -16.58 -17.18
C SER A 301 4.71 -15.98 -18.58
N SER A 302 3.83 -15.06 -19.00
CA SER A 302 3.71 -14.51 -20.35
C SER A 302 4.99 -13.96 -21.04
N ARG A 303 6.10 -13.75 -20.30
CA ARG A 303 7.36 -13.11 -20.75
C ARG A 303 7.21 -11.72 -21.36
N LEU A 304 5.98 -11.21 -21.40
CA LEU A 304 5.57 -9.92 -21.92
C LEU A 304 4.91 -9.15 -20.80
N TRP A 305 5.28 -7.88 -20.70
CA TRP A 305 4.70 -6.97 -19.72
C TRP A 305 3.44 -6.38 -20.32
N MET A 306 2.30 -6.60 -19.67
CA MET A 306 0.98 -6.28 -20.16
C MET A 306 0.21 -5.43 -19.15
N THR A 307 -0.64 -4.55 -19.64
CA THR A 307 -1.70 -3.93 -18.83
C THR A 307 -2.66 -4.99 -18.30
N ALA A 308 -3.49 -4.63 -17.32
CA ALA A 308 -4.48 -5.57 -16.78
C ALA A 308 -5.44 -6.11 -17.85
N VAL A 309 -5.82 -5.27 -18.83
CA VAL A 309 -6.74 -5.63 -19.93
C VAL A 309 -6.09 -6.54 -20.96
N GLU A 310 -4.88 -6.19 -21.42
CA GLU A 310 -4.12 -7.04 -22.36
C GLU A 310 -3.82 -8.41 -21.76
N GLY A 311 -3.53 -8.40 -20.47
CA GLY A 311 -3.33 -9.60 -19.69
C GLY A 311 -4.56 -10.50 -19.67
N GLU A 312 -5.73 -9.97 -19.29
CA GLU A 312 -6.98 -10.74 -19.30
C GLU A 312 -7.22 -11.40 -20.66
N GLN A 313 -7.06 -10.64 -21.75
CA GLN A 313 -7.15 -11.14 -23.12
C GLN A 313 -6.12 -12.24 -23.41
N TYR A 314 -4.90 -12.13 -22.88
CA TYR A 314 -3.90 -13.18 -23.01
C TYR A 314 -4.38 -14.50 -22.39
N CYS A 315 -4.94 -14.48 -21.18
CA CYS A 315 -5.42 -15.70 -20.54
C CYS A 315 -6.67 -16.28 -21.21
N GLU A 316 -7.63 -15.44 -21.62
CA GLU A 316 -8.84 -15.89 -22.32
C GLU A 316 -8.55 -16.56 -23.66
N ASN A 317 -7.41 -16.25 -24.29
CA ASN A 317 -6.97 -16.85 -25.56
C ASN A 317 -5.87 -17.90 -25.39
N LEU A 318 -5.46 -18.20 -24.15
CA LEU A 318 -4.40 -19.16 -23.90
C LEU A 318 -4.92 -20.59 -24.15
N VAL A 319 -4.24 -21.32 -25.03
CA VAL A 319 -4.41 -22.77 -25.17
C VAL A 319 -3.11 -23.46 -24.75
N LEU A 320 -3.13 -24.10 -23.58
CA LEU A 320 -1.94 -24.66 -22.96
C LEU A 320 -2.23 -26.05 -22.37
N ASP A 321 -1.35 -27.00 -22.69
CA ASP A 321 -1.38 -28.37 -22.16
C ASP A 321 -2.71 -29.12 -22.36
N GLY A 322 -3.42 -28.79 -23.45
CA GLY A 322 -4.72 -29.39 -23.79
C GLY A 322 -5.94 -28.67 -23.23
N TYR A 323 -5.74 -27.54 -22.54
CA TYR A 323 -6.81 -26.72 -21.94
C TYR A 323 -6.91 -25.35 -22.61
N ASP A 324 -8.13 -24.85 -22.73
CA ASP A 324 -8.52 -23.54 -23.32
C ASP A 324 -9.44 -22.72 -22.39
N ASP A 325 -9.63 -23.14 -21.15
CA ASP A 325 -10.44 -22.52 -20.10
C ASP A 325 -9.60 -21.68 -19.11
N TRP A 326 -8.47 -21.17 -19.58
CA TRP A 326 -7.56 -20.35 -18.79
C TRP A 326 -8.15 -18.98 -18.48
N ARG A 327 -7.90 -18.49 -17.27
CA ARG A 327 -8.36 -17.18 -16.84
C ARG A 327 -7.31 -16.47 -16.00
N TYR A 328 -7.57 -15.19 -15.76
CA TYR A 328 -6.84 -14.46 -14.75
C TYR A 328 -7.09 -15.00 -13.34
N PRO A 329 -6.09 -14.94 -12.46
CA PRO A 329 -6.24 -15.35 -11.09
C PRO A 329 -7.04 -14.33 -10.29
N LEU A 330 -7.86 -14.84 -9.38
CA LEU A 330 -8.44 -14.03 -8.32
C LEU A 330 -7.39 -13.75 -7.26
N MET A 331 -7.56 -12.67 -6.50
CA MET A 331 -6.56 -12.23 -5.52
C MET A 331 -6.17 -13.34 -4.53
N LYS A 332 -7.16 -14.06 -3.99
CA LYS A 332 -6.89 -15.14 -3.03
C LYS A 332 -6.18 -16.35 -3.65
N GLU A 333 -6.42 -16.62 -4.93
CA GLU A 333 -5.73 -17.67 -5.68
C GLU A 333 -4.28 -17.28 -5.91
N LEU A 334 -4.02 -16.05 -6.35
CA LEU A 334 -2.66 -15.61 -6.58
C LEU A 334 -1.85 -15.57 -5.27
N GLN A 335 -2.48 -15.16 -4.17
CA GLN A 335 -1.83 -15.17 -2.86
C GLN A 335 -1.57 -16.59 -2.33
N SER A 336 -2.33 -17.60 -2.77
CA SER A 336 -2.15 -18.98 -2.28
C SER A 336 -0.81 -19.57 -2.69
N ILE A 337 -0.28 -19.17 -3.85
CA ILE A 337 1.02 -19.64 -4.38
C ILE A 337 2.22 -18.81 -3.92
N THR A 338 1.99 -17.70 -3.21
CA THR A 338 3.05 -16.88 -2.61
C THR A 338 3.79 -17.68 -1.53
N ASP A 339 5.12 -17.67 -1.57
CA ASP A 339 6.00 -18.28 -0.57
C ASP A 339 6.69 -17.16 0.21
N LEU A 340 6.17 -16.86 1.40
CA LEU A 340 6.61 -15.77 2.28
C LEU A 340 7.85 -16.14 3.10
N GLY A 341 8.36 -17.37 2.93
CA GLY A 341 9.68 -17.74 3.37
C GLY A 341 10.77 -17.50 2.30
N GLU A 342 10.38 -17.00 1.12
CA GLU A 342 11.26 -16.62 0.02
C GLU A 342 11.22 -15.12 -0.25
N PHE A 343 12.27 -14.62 -0.91
CA PHE A 343 12.39 -13.20 -1.25
C PHE A 343 13.05 -13.02 -2.62
N ARG A 344 12.43 -12.18 -3.46
CA ARG A 344 12.89 -11.81 -4.80
C ARG A 344 13.23 -13.01 -5.71
N PRO A 345 12.24 -13.88 -6.03
CA PRO A 345 10.81 -13.69 -5.75
C PRO A 345 10.27 -14.54 -4.60
N ALA A 346 9.21 -14.07 -3.94
CA ALA A 346 8.43 -14.75 -2.89
C ALA A 346 7.52 -15.85 -3.47
N ILE A 347 8.12 -16.84 -4.12
CA ILE A 347 7.43 -17.97 -4.77
C ILE A 347 8.41 -19.12 -4.99
N ASN A 348 7.90 -20.36 -5.04
CA ASN A 348 8.71 -21.52 -5.43
C ASN A 348 9.13 -21.41 -6.91
N THR A 349 10.42 -21.10 -7.15
CA THR A 349 10.95 -20.87 -8.51
C THR A 349 11.24 -22.14 -9.32
N GLU A 350 11.17 -23.33 -8.70
CA GLU A 350 11.25 -24.60 -9.41
C GLU A 350 9.90 -24.95 -10.06
N ALA A 351 8.83 -24.69 -9.31
CA ALA A 351 7.46 -24.82 -9.77
C ALA A 351 7.10 -23.71 -10.77
N PHE A 352 7.32 -22.44 -10.42
CA PHE A 352 6.87 -21.29 -11.20
C PHE A 352 8.02 -20.52 -11.84
N LEU A 353 8.06 -20.56 -13.17
CA LEU A 353 9.13 -19.97 -13.96
C LEU A 353 8.81 -18.52 -14.36
N ASN A 354 9.86 -17.73 -14.61
CA ASN A 354 9.77 -16.36 -15.11
C ASN A 354 8.95 -15.41 -14.20
N MET A 355 9.25 -15.43 -12.90
CA MET A 355 8.59 -14.54 -11.93
C MET A 355 9.35 -13.22 -11.76
N PRO A 356 8.65 -12.09 -11.55
CA PRO A 356 9.29 -10.78 -11.38
C PRO A 356 10.07 -10.75 -10.06
N ARG A 357 11.36 -10.38 -10.10
CA ARG A 357 12.25 -10.45 -8.93
C ARG A 357 12.39 -9.15 -8.15
N MET A 358 12.58 -8.02 -8.82
CA MET A 358 13.04 -6.78 -8.15
C MET A 358 11.90 -5.79 -7.85
N SER A 359 11.10 -5.48 -8.86
CA SER A 359 9.97 -4.56 -8.78
C SER A 359 8.93 -5.03 -9.79
N SER A 360 7.66 -5.08 -9.37
CA SER A 360 6.46 -5.56 -10.09
C SER A 360 5.78 -6.75 -9.40
N GLY A 361 4.72 -7.26 -10.00
CA GLY A 361 3.92 -8.35 -9.51
C GLY A 361 3.21 -9.05 -10.67
N ILE A 362 2.17 -9.80 -10.33
CA ILE A 362 1.20 -10.32 -11.29
C ILE A 362 -0.15 -9.70 -10.94
N TRP A 363 -0.84 -9.22 -11.96
CA TRP A 363 -2.20 -8.70 -11.85
C TRP A 363 -3.16 -9.79 -11.35
N ALA A 364 -4.11 -9.40 -10.51
CA ALA A 364 -5.19 -10.26 -10.03
C ALA A 364 -6.49 -9.46 -9.93
N PHE A 365 -7.61 -10.17 -9.93
CA PHE A 365 -8.95 -9.56 -9.92
C PHE A 365 -9.77 -9.91 -8.67
N PRO A 366 -10.81 -9.14 -8.31
CA PRO A 366 -11.45 -8.00 -9.02
C PRO A 366 -10.60 -6.72 -9.13
N VAL A 367 -11.14 -5.64 -9.73
CA VAL A 367 -10.52 -4.30 -9.70
C VAL A 367 -10.60 -3.73 -8.30
N SER A 368 -9.60 -2.93 -7.93
CA SER A 368 -9.65 -2.17 -6.67
C SER A 368 -10.81 -1.18 -6.69
N ASP A 369 -11.19 -0.61 -5.55
CA ASP A 369 -12.24 0.43 -5.49
C ASP A 369 -11.81 1.78 -6.07
N HIS A 370 -10.57 1.88 -6.54
CA HIS A 370 -10.06 3.02 -7.29
C HIS A 370 -10.27 2.83 -8.80
N PRO A 371 -10.88 3.81 -9.50
CA PRO A 371 -11.37 3.63 -10.87
C PRO A 371 -10.32 3.21 -11.91
N ASP A 372 -9.06 3.56 -11.70
CA ASP A 372 -7.92 3.28 -12.58
C ASP A 372 -6.89 2.32 -11.94
N HIS A 373 -7.22 1.59 -10.86
CA HIS A 373 -6.30 0.62 -10.25
C HIS A 373 -6.84 -0.82 -10.28
N ALA A 374 -6.03 -1.77 -10.75
CA ALA A 374 -6.27 -3.18 -10.57
C ALA A 374 -5.45 -3.72 -9.40
N TRP A 375 -5.91 -4.82 -8.82
CA TRP A 375 -5.21 -5.53 -7.76
C TRP A 375 -3.99 -6.28 -8.31
N HIS A 376 -2.92 -6.39 -7.52
CA HIS A 376 -1.81 -7.28 -7.84
C HIS A 376 -1.17 -7.87 -6.59
N VAL A 377 -0.48 -9.00 -6.76
CA VAL A 377 0.45 -9.53 -5.77
C VAL A 377 1.87 -9.17 -6.22
N GLY A 378 2.60 -8.42 -5.40
CA GLY A 378 3.98 -8.07 -5.64
C GLY A 378 4.90 -9.22 -5.25
N PHE A 379 5.49 -9.92 -6.23
CA PHE A 379 6.37 -11.06 -5.94
C PHE A 379 7.79 -10.73 -5.41
N PRO A 380 8.28 -9.49 -5.28
CA PRO A 380 9.49 -9.26 -4.49
C PRO A 380 9.39 -9.81 -3.06
N ASP A 381 8.23 -9.67 -2.42
CA ASP A 381 7.99 -9.94 -1.00
C ASP A 381 6.62 -10.60 -0.70
N GLY A 382 5.64 -10.51 -1.61
CA GLY A 382 4.29 -11.08 -1.45
C GLY A 382 3.20 -10.07 -1.07
N HIS A 383 3.47 -8.76 -1.15
CA HIS A 383 2.49 -7.74 -0.77
C HIS A 383 1.27 -7.70 -1.69
N ILE A 384 0.15 -7.26 -1.13
CA ILE A 384 -1.11 -7.04 -1.86
C ILE A 384 -1.40 -5.55 -1.89
N MET A 385 -1.38 -4.94 -3.08
CA MET A 385 -1.71 -3.54 -3.25
C MET A 385 -2.45 -3.29 -4.58
N GLY A 386 -3.27 -2.23 -4.61
CA GLY A 386 -3.82 -1.71 -5.87
C GLY A 386 -2.73 -0.98 -6.65
N GLN A 387 -2.73 -1.12 -7.97
CA GLN A 387 -1.79 -0.46 -8.87
C GLN A 387 -2.49 0.08 -10.10
N HIS A 388 -2.01 1.22 -10.59
CA HIS A 388 -2.57 1.90 -11.76
C HIS A 388 -2.58 0.98 -12.99
N THR A 389 -3.74 0.85 -13.66
CA THR A 389 -3.97 -0.09 -14.78
C THR A 389 -3.15 0.21 -16.03
N ALA A 390 -2.68 1.45 -16.20
CA ALA A 390 -1.71 1.81 -17.24
C ALA A 390 -0.29 1.24 -16.99
N SER A 391 0.00 0.74 -15.78
CA SER A 391 1.24 0.01 -15.54
C SER A 391 1.22 -1.32 -16.27
N THR A 392 2.40 -1.84 -16.60
CA THR A 392 2.52 -3.19 -17.15
C THR A 392 3.09 -4.16 -16.12
N LYS A 393 2.61 -5.41 -16.13
CA LYS A 393 3.09 -6.49 -15.27
C LYS A 393 3.18 -7.78 -16.07
N LEU A 394 3.85 -8.80 -15.53
CA LEU A 394 3.78 -10.13 -16.10
C LEU A 394 2.40 -10.74 -15.83
N THR A 395 2.00 -11.65 -16.71
CA THR A 395 0.72 -12.36 -16.64
C THR A 395 0.98 -13.83 -16.35
N ARG A 396 0.17 -14.41 -15.46
CA ARG A 396 0.12 -15.87 -15.26
C ARG A 396 -1.33 -16.28 -15.17
N CYS A 397 -1.70 -17.26 -15.96
CA CYS A 397 -3.06 -17.76 -15.98
C CYS A 397 -3.27 -18.91 -15.00
N VAL A 398 -4.49 -19.01 -14.50
CA VAL A 398 -4.97 -20.11 -13.65
C VAL A 398 -6.21 -20.72 -14.28
N ARG A 399 -6.45 -21.99 -13.96
CA ARG A 399 -7.67 -22.71 -14.25
C ARG A 399 -8.02 -23.65 -13.11
N ALA A 400 -9.26 -24.10 -13.08
CA ALA A 400 -9.73 -25.16 -12.21
C ALA A 400 -10.76 -26.01 -12.96
N ASP A 401 -10.84 -27.28 -12.63
CA ASP A 401 -11.88 -28.14 -13.19
C ASP A 401 -13.27 -27.66 -12.75
N ASN A 402 -14.25 -27.77 -13.66
CA ASN A 402 -15.63 -27.28 -13.48
C ASN A 402 -15.75 -25.77 -13.20
N GLY A 403 -14.75 -24.96 -13.57
CA GLY A 403 -14.79 -23.50 -13.42
C GLY A 403 -14.75 -23.02 -11.97
N ALA A 404 -14.26 -23.85 -11.05
CA ALA A 404 -14.13 -23.50 -9.65
C ALA A 404 -13.09 -22.38 -9.42
N ALA A 405 -13.21 -21.70 -8.28
CA ALA A 405 -12.26 -20.68 -7.89
C ALA A 405 -12.18 -20.51 -6.38
N TYR A 406 -11.03 -20.06 -5.88
CA TYR A 406 -10.91 -19.64 -4.49
C TYR A 406 -11.22 -18.14 -4.37
N HIS A 407 -12.43 -17.85 -3.92
CA HIS A 407 -12.93 -16.49 -3.69
C HIS A 407 -14.02 -16.45 -2.63
N ASN A 408 -14.83 -17.53 -2.57
CA ASN A 408 -15.98 -17.69 -1.70
C ASN A 408 -15.64 -17.61 -0.22
N MET A 409 -16.55 -16.99 0.51
CA MET A 409 -16.47 -16.65 1.93
C MET A 409 -17.65 -17.34 2.64
N GLN A 410 -17.63 -18.67 2.66
CA GLN A 410 -18.73 -19.42 3.27
C GLN A 410 -18.56 -19.43 4.80
N TYR A 411 -19.51 -18.83 5.50
CA TYR A 411 -19.46 -18.68 6.95
C TYR A 411 -20.65 -19.32 7.66
N VAL A 412 -20.42 -19.69 8.91
CA VAL A 412 -21.46 -20.06 9.87
C VAL A 412 -21.21 -19.30 11.16
N ASP A 413 -22.23 -18.56 11.61
CA ASP A 413 -22.25 -18.00 12.97
C ASP A 413 -22.59 -19.13 13.94
N ASN A 414 -21.69 -19.39 14.88
CA ASN A 414 -21.85 -20.45 15.88
C ASN A 414 -22.74 -20.01 17.07
N GLN A 415 -23.20 -18.76 17.09
CA GLN A 415 -24.08 -18.17 18.12
C GLN A 415 -23.46 -18.12 19.52
N ASP A 416 -22.14 -18.24 19.62
CA ASP A 416 -21.34 -18.17 20.85
C ASP A 416 -20.30 -17.04 20.81
N GLY A 417 -20.37 -16.18 19.79
CA GLY A 417 -19.38 -15.14 19.53
C GLY A 417 -18.23 -15.58 18.63
N THR A 418 -18.31 -16.77 18.02
CA THR A 418 -17.37 -17.25 17.01
C THR A 418 -18.02 -17.45 15.64
N VAL A 419 -17.19 -17.40 14.59
CA VAL A 419 -17.59 -17.67 13.21
C VAL A 419 -16.71 -18.78 12.64
N THR A 420 -17.33 -19.77 12.01
CA THR A 420 -16.60 -20.79 11.27
C THR A 420 -16.55 -20.44 9.78
N GLU A 421 -15.34 -20.26 9.24
CA GLU A 421 -15.07 -20.22 7.81
C GLU A 421 -15.00 -21.65 7.26
N LYS A 422 -15.93 -21.99 6.36
CA LYS A 422 -16.09 -23.36 5.86
C LYS A 422 -15.07 -23.78 4.82
N VAL A 423 -14.54 -22.84 4.03
CA VAL A 423 -13.59 -23.15 2.94
C VAL A 423 -12.24 -23.60 3.50
N THR A 424 -11.78 -22.95 4.57
CA THR A 424 -10.49 -23.21 5.21
C THR A 424 -10.60 -24.09 6.45
N ASN A 425 -11.85 -24.33 6.90
CA ASN A 425 -12.18 -24.99 8.16
C ASN A 425 -11.46 -24.32 9.35
N ARG A 426 -11.71 -23.02 9.53
CA ARG A 426 -11.17 -22.21 10.62
C ARG A 426 -12.28 -21.61 11.45
N MET A 427 -12.04 -21.46 12.75
CA MET A 427 -12.94 -20.74 13.64
C MET A 427 -12.29 -19.45 14.09
N TRP A 428 -13.04 -18.36 14.01
CA TRP A 428 -12.59 -17.00 14.22
C TRP A 428 -13.35 -16.36 15.38
N GLN A 429 -12.71 -15.46 16.12
CA GLN A 429 -13.46 -14.51 16.93
C GLN A 429 -14.38 -13.68 16.03
N GLN A 430 -15.67 -13.58 16.37
CA GLN A 430 -16.64 -12.76 15.62
C GLN A 430 -16.38 -11.26 15.85
N LYS A 431 -16.14 -10.89 17.10
CA LYS A 431 -15.85 -9.53 17.56
C LYS A 431 -14.48 -9.47 18.21
N ILE A 432 -13.83 -8.32 18.07
CA ILE A 432 -12.55 -8.02 18.74
C ILE A 432 -12.78 -7.13 19.96
N ASP A 433 -11.72 -6.85 20.71
CA ASP A 433 -11.75 -5.98 21.88
C ASP A 433 -11.43 -4.51 21.59
N TYR A 434 -11.14 -4.19 20.33
CA TYR A 434 -10.79 -2.86 19.83
C TYR A 434 -9.53 -2.26 20.44
N GLN A 435 -8.73 -3.05 21.17
CA GLN A 435 -7.44 -2.62 21.65
C GLN A 435 -6.41 -2.82 20.54
N ARG A 436 -5.62 -1.78 20.31
CA ARG A 436 -4.45 -1.89 19.44
C ARG A 436 -3.26 -2.33 20.27
N ARG A 437 -2.44 -3.18 19.68
CA ARG A 437 -1.28 -3.82 20.29
C ARG A 437 -0.13 -3.81 19.31
N ASP A 438 1.08 -3.80 19.83
CA ASP A 438 2.22 -4.16 19.01
C ASP A 438 2.10 -5.64 18.58
N TRP A 439 3.02 -6.07 17.73
CA TRP A 439 2.97 -7.42 17.17
C TRP A 439 3.12 -8.50 18.26
N TRP A 440 3.92 -8.24 19.30
CA TRP A 440 4.21 -9.17 20.38
C TRP A 440 3.04 -9.36 21.31
N ASP A 441 2.49 -8.25 21.78
CA ASP A 441 1.31 -8.22 22.64
C ASP A 441 0.11 -8.85 21.92
N SER A 442 0.06 -8.78 20.57
CA SER A 442 -0.97 -9.45 19.77
C SER A 442 -0.84 -10.98 19.77
N ILE A 443 0.38 -11.50 19.69
CA ILE A 443 0.63 -12.95 19.83
C ILE A 443 0.22 -13.37 21.25
N GLU A 444 0.77 -12.72 22.27
CA GLU A 444 0.52 -13.06 23.67
C GLU A 444 -0.97 -12.98 24.03
N TYR A 445 -1.68 -11.98 23.50
CA TYR A 445 -3.12 -11.85 23.67
C TYR A 445 -3.87 -13.08 23.14
N CYS A 446 -3.55 -13.55 21.95
CA CYS A 446 -4.23 -14.71 21.39
C CYS A 446 -3.85 -16.02 22.09
N GLU A 447 -2.57 -16.25 22.37
CA GLU A 447 -2.11 -17.48 23.06
C GLU A 447 -2.70 -17.65 24.46
N ASN A 448 -3.00 -16.53 25.14
CA ASN A 448 -3.60 -16.54 26.48
C ASN A 448 -5.14 -16.39 26.47
N LEU A 449 -5.76 -16.32 25.30
CA LEU A 449 -7.19 -16.08 25.18
C LEU A 449 -7.97 -17.35 25.55
N THR A 450 -8.82 -17.27 26.58
CA THR A 450 -9.91 -18.23 26.79
C THR A 450 -11.23 -17.60 26.36
N TYR A 451 -11.80 -18.09 25.26
CA TYR A 451 -13.01 -17.51 24.65
C TYR A 451 -13.90 -18.58 24.03
N ALA A 452 -15.22 -18.40 24.17
CA ALA A 452 -16.26 -19.34 23.69
C ALA A 452 -16.05 -20.81 24.13
N GLY A 453 -15.41 -21.03 25.29
CA GLY A 453 -15.12 -22.37 25.82
C GLY A 453 -13.84 -23.02 25.27
N PHE A 454 -13.03 -22.28 24.52
CA PHE A 454 -11.75 -22.74 23.96
C PHE A 454 -10.57 -21.92 24.50
N ASP A 455 -9.41 -22.55 24.60
CA ASP A 455 -8.15 -22.01 25.12
C ASP A 455 -6.94 -22.25 24.17
N ASP A 456 -7.22 -22.65 22.93
CA ASP A 456 -6.26 -22.94 21.85
C ASP A 456 -6.26 -21.86 20.75
N TRP A 457 -6.58 -20.63 21.13
CA TRP A 457 -6.58 -19.48 20.23
C TRP A 457 -5.14 -19.06 19.91
N ARG A 458 -4.94 -18.58 18.69
CA ARG A 458 -3.65 -18.07 18.21
C ARG A 458 -3.84 -16.88 17.28
N LEU A 459 -2.75 -16.16 17.04
CA LEU A 459 -2.71 -15.14 16.00
C LEU A 459 -2.74 -15.83 14.61
N PRO A 460 -3.65 -15.44 13.70
CA PRO A 460 -3.72 -15.98 12.34
C PRO A 460 -2.47 -15.64 11.53
N ASN A 461 -2.06 -16.55 10.65
CA ASN A 461 -1.04 -16.21 9.66
C ASN A 461 -1.63 -15.29 8.57
N ILE A 462 -0.79 -14.68 7.73
CA ILE A 462 -1.28 -13.69 6.76
C ILE A 462 -2.22 -14.30 5.70
N LYS A 463 -2.04 -15.57 5.30
CA LYS A 463 -2.93 -16.23 4.35
C LYS A 463 -4.31 -16.50 4.95
N GLU A 464 -4.38 -16.77 6.25
CA GLU A 464 -5.63 -16.86 7.00
C GLU A 464 -6.32 -15.50 7.12
N LEU A 465 -5.60 -14.41 7.40
CA LEU A 465 -6.24 -13.07 7.39
C LEU A 465 -6.78 -12.69 5.99
N VAL A 466 -6.06 -13.05 4.93
CA VAL A 466 -6.49 -12.85 3.54
C VAL A 466 -7.71 -13.71 3.19
N SER A 467 -7.88 -14.88 3.82
CA SER A 467 -9.01 -15.77 3.52
C SER A 467 -10.36 -15.15 3.83
N ILE A 468 -10.39 -14.29 4.87
CA ILE A 468 -11.58 -13.54 5.27
C ILE A 468 -11.66 -12.14 4.64
N VAL A 469 -10.86 -11.82 3.62
CA VAL A 469 -11.03 -10.60 2.83
C VAL A 469 -12.10 -10.80 1.76
N ASN A 470 -13.01 -9.84 1.62
CA ASN A 470 -13.92 -9.76 0.49
C ASN A 470 -13.43 -8.68 -0.49
N TYR A 471 -12.74 -9.10 -1.55
CA TYR A 471 -12.19 -8.17 -2.55
C TYR A 471 -13.25 -7.51 -3.45
N ASN A 472 -14.52 -7.93 -3.38
CA ASN A 472 -15.65 -7.27 -4.05
C ASN A 472 -16.29 -6.15 -3.18
N LYS A 473 -15.81 -5.95 -1.95
CA LYS A 473 -16.28 -4.92 -1.02
C LYS A 473 -15.12 -4.04 -0.57
N THR A 474 -15.41 -2.78 -0.24
CA THR A 474 -14.47 -1.89 0.44
C THR A 474 -15.15 -1.08 1.52
N SER A 475 -14.38 -0.71 2.54
CA SER A 475 -14.75 0.08 3.71
C SER A 475 -16.04 -0.42 4.43
N PRO A 476 -16.06 -1.68 4.92
CA PRO A 476 -14.94 -2.61 5.01
C PRO A 476 -14.95 -3.72 3.92
N SER A 477 -13.75 -4.21 3.57
CA SER A 477 -13.52 -5.34 2.66
C SER A 477 -13.60 -6.69 3.39
N ILE A 478 -14.66 -6.89 4.17
CA ILE A 478 -14.96 -8.12 4.93
C ILE A 478 -16.49 -8.29 5.02
N ASP A 479 -16.97 -9.49 5.31
CA ASP A 479 -18.41 -9.70 5.49
C ASP A 479 -18.88 -9.23 6.87
N GLU A 480 -19.54 -8.06 6.91
CA GLU A 480 -20.03 -7.46 8.16
C GLU A 480 -21.17 -8.24 8.84
N GLU A 481 -21.86 -9.14 8.12
CA GLU A 481 -22.84 -10.03 8.74
C GLU A 481 -22.15 -10.96 9.76
N PHE A 482 -20.95 -11.44 9.41
CA PHE A 482 -20.18 -12.36 10.23
C PHE A 482 -19.08 -11.66 11.03
N PHE A 483 -18.59 -10.50 10.59
CA PHE A 483 -17.52 -9.76 11.26
C PHE A 483 -17.94 -8.30 11.50
N PRO A 484 -18.98 -8.07 12.31
CA PRO A 484 -19.57 -6.75 12.50
C PRO A 484 -18.59 -5.78 13.13
N ASN A 485 -18.70 -4.50 12.76
CA ASN A 485 -17.90 -3.41 13.31
C ASN A 485 -16.38 -3.63 13.19
N THR A 486 -15.91 -4.27 12.12
CA THR A 486 -14.47 -4.43 11.87
C THR A 486 -13.84 -3.07 11.58
N PRO A 487 -12.89 -2.58 12.41
CA PRO A 487 -12.21 -1.32 12.13
C PRO A 487 -11.40 -1.39 10.84
N VAL A 488 -11.31 -0.27 10.11
CA VAL A 488 -10.49 -0.20 8.89
C VAL A 488 -9.58 1.02 8.83
N LYS A 489 -9.49 1.79 9.93
CA LYS A 489 -8.49 2.86 10.08
C LYS A 489 -7.07 2.28 10.18
N TYR A 490 -6.91 1.15 10.86
CA TYR A 490 -5.63 0.48 11.06
C TYR A 490 -5.66 -0.97 10.56
N PHE A 491 -4.50 -1.58 10.47
CA PHE A 491 -4.32 -2.97 10.05
C PHE A 491 -4.62 -3.95 11.20
N PHE A 492 -4.58 -5.24 10.86
CA PHE A 492 -4.61 -6.37 11.77
C PHE A 492 -3.30 -7.14 11.69
N TRP A 493 -2.71 -7.46 12.83
CA TRP A 493 -1.48 -8.24 12.88
C TRP A 493 -1.70 -9.70 12.47
N SER A 494 -0.78 -10.24 11.69
CA SER A 494 -0.65 -11.68 11.45
C SER A 494 0.54 -12.25 12.23
N SER A 495 0.58 -13.55 12.45
CA SER A 495 1.75 -14.26 13.03
C SER A 495 2.89 -14.47 12.04
N THR A 496 2.74 -14.05 10.79
CA THR A 496 3.77 -14.19 9.73
C THR A 496 4.76 -13.03 9.82
N SER A 497 6.04 -13.36 10.02
CA SER A 497 7.12 -12.36 10.01
C SER A 497 7.35 -11.82 8.59
N ASP A 498 7.77 -10.56 8.45
CA ASP A 498 8.14 -9.96 7.17
C ASP A 498 9.67 -9.89 7.05
N LEU A 499 10.21 -10.73 6.14
CA LEU A 499 11.64 -10.97 5.97
C LEU A 499 12.42 -9.74 5.48
N PRO A 500 12.04 -9.02 4.41
CA PRO A 500 12.77 -7.82 3.99
C PRO A 500 12.73 -6.65 5.00
N GLY A 501 11.77 -6.69 5.93
CA GLY A 501 11.39 -5.55 6.75
C GLY A 501 10.94 -4.36 5.89
N PRO A 502 10.91 -3.13 6.44
CA PRO A 502 10.53 -1.93 5.68
C PRO A 502 11.53 -1.59 4.55
N THR A 503 12.67 -2.29 4.47
CA THR A 503 13.70 -2.07 3.46
C THR A 503 13.57 -3.08 2.33
N LEU A 504 12.85 -2.70 1.27
CA LEU A 504 12.72 -3.50 0.05
C LEU A 504 14.06 -3.96 -0.57
N PHE A 505 15.22 -3.40 -0.19
CA PHE A 505 16.51 -3.69 -0.82
C PHE A 505 17.38 -4.73 -0.13
N VAL A 506 16.97 -5.25 1.04
CA VAL A 506 17.78 -6.17 1.83
C VAL A 506 17.10 -7.54 1.85
N ARG A 507 17.87 -8.59 1.52
CA ARG A 507 17.50 -9.97 1.86
C ARG A 507 18.30 -10.33 3.12
N PRO A 508 17.69 -10.44 4.30
CA PRO A 508 18.45 -10.86 5.48
C PRO A 508 18.82 -12.35 5.41
N LEU A 509 18.04 -13.18 4.71
CA LEU A 509 18.31 -14.62 4.58
C LEU A 509 19.18 -14.96 3.34
N PRO A 510 20.02 -16.03 3.40
CA PRO A 510 20.52 -16.64 2.17
C PRO A 510 19.37 -17.24 1.31
N PRO A 511 19.57 -17.45 0.00
CA PRO A 511 18.63 -18.20 -0.85
C PRO A 511 18.20 -19.51 -0.20
N ARG A 512 16.92 -19.88 -0.30
CA ARG A 512 16.48 -21.18 0.21
C ARG A 512 17.20 -22.29 -0.56
N LYS A 513 17.65 -23.32 0.14
CA LYS A 513 18.28 -24.50 -0.46
C LYS A 513 17.48 -25.74 -0.08
N ALA A 514 17.49 -26.73 -0.96
CA ALA A 514 16.80 -28.00 -0.73
C ALA A 514 17.29 -28.76 0.53
N ASP A 515 18.51 -28.48 0.99
CA ASP A 515 19.17 -29.12 2.14
C ASP A 515 19.33 -28.21 3.36
N GLN A 516 18.63 -27.07 3.41
CA GLN A 516 18.71 -26.16 4.56
C GLN A 516 18.09 -26.76 5.82
N THR A 517 18.79 -26.64 6.94
CA THR A 517 18.27 -26.98 8.26
C THR A 517 17.68 -25.74 8.96
N PRO A 518 16.75 -25.89 9.91
CA PRO A 518 16.22 -24.77 10.69
C PRO A 518 17.32 -23.93 11.37
N GLU A 519 18.42 -24.54 11.82
CA GLU A 519 19.54 -23.84 12.45
C GLU A 519 20.30 -22.94 11.47
N MET A 520 20.34 -23.28 10.18
CA MET A 520 20.96 -22.45 9.14
C MET A 520 20.18 -21.16 8.87
N LEU A 521 18.98 -21.07 9.44
CA LEU A 521 18.01 -20.02 9.22
C LEU A 521 17.67 -19.23 10.49
N ASP A 522 18.32 -19.53 11.62
CA ASP A 522 18.08 -18.81 12.88
C ASP A 522 18.46 -17.33 12.77
N GLN A 523 17.45 -16.46 12.74
CA GLN A 523 17.58 -15.01 12.62
C GLN A 523 17.03 -14.25 13.83
N ARG A 524 16.82 -14.93 14.95
CA ARG A 524 16.25 -14.33 16.17
C ARG A 524 17.06 -13.17 16.75
N LYS A 525 18.31 -13.02 16.29
CA LYS A 525 19.25 -11.95 16.69
C LYS A 525 19.57 -10.96 15.57
N ASP A 526 19.03 -11.16 14.37
CA ASP A 526 19.21 -10.23 13.26
C ASP A 526 18.19 -9.09 13.37
N THR A 527 18.70 -7.86 13.40
CA THR A 527 17.85 -6.66 13.43
C THR A 527 17.20 -6.46 12.06
N GLY A 528 15.86 -6.39 11.98
CA GLY A 528 15.18 -5.88 10.79
C GLY A 528 13.97 -6.66 10.27
N ASN A 529 13.38 -7.59 11.02
CA ASN A 529 12.13 -8.21 10.60
C ASN A 529 10.93 -7.31 10.92
N GLY A 530 10.10 -7.06 9.90
CA GLY A 530 8.74 -6.60 10.12
C GLY A 530 7.83 -7.77 10.48
N ALA A 531 6.54 -7.50 10.52
CA ALA A 531 5.52 -8.54 10.44
C ALA A 531 4.50 -8.16 9.37
N TRP A 532 3.86 -9.15 8.77
CA TRP A 532 2.76 -8.89 7.84
C TRP A 532 1.52 -8.43 8.59
N ALA A 533 0.86 -7.43 8.04
CA ALA A 533 -0.41 -6.93 8.55
C ALA A 533 -1.45 -6.84 7.42
N GLN A 534 -2.71 -7.12 7.74
CA GLN A 534 -3.83 -7.12 6.80
C GLN A 534 -4.76 -5.92 7.07
N GLY A 535 -5.05 -5.13 6.04
CA GLY A 535 -5.98 -4.00 6.11
C GLY A 535 -7.34 -4.38 5.53
N TYR A 536 -8.42 -4.22 6.31
CA TYR A 536 -9.79 -4.47 5.85
C TYR A 536 -10.49 -3.25 5.26
N GLN A 537 -9.76 -2.18 4.92
CA GLN A 537 -10.37 -1.09 4.17
C GLN A 537 -10.63 -1.52 2.74
N ILE A 538 -9.61 -2.06 2.09
CA ILE A 538 -9.70 -2.52 0.70
C ILE A 538 -9.14 -3.94 0.51
N GLY A 539 -8.50 -4.52 1.53
CA GLY A 539 -7.94 -5.87 1.45
C GLY A 539 -6.44 -5.93 1.17
N SER A 540 -5.70 -4.83 1.35
CA SER A 540 -4.24 -4.82 1.19
C SER A 540 -3.50 -5.54 2.31
N GLY A 541 -2.32 -6.04 2.00
CA GLY A 541 -1.41 -6.70 2.94
C GLY A 541 0.00 -6.16 2.76
N LEU A 542 0.60 -5.64 3.84
CA LEU A 542 1.89 -4.97 3.84
C LEU A 542 2.77 -5.47 5.00
N GLY A 543 4.08 -5.44 4.80
CA GLY A 543 5.08 -5.61 5.84
C GLY A 543 5.18 -4.35 6.69
N MET A 544 5.10 -4.51 8.01
CA MET A 544 4.99 -3.41 8.97
C MET A 544 5.99 -3.56 10.12
N ILE A 545 6.39 -2.43 10.72
CA ILE A 545 7.31 -2.43 11.86
C ILE A 545 6.57 -2.98 13.09
N LYS A 546 7.16 -3.98 13.75
CA LYS A 546 6.54 -4.75 14.84
C LYS A 546 6.06 -3.91 16.03
N ASP A 547 6.71 -2.77 16.30
CA ASP A 547 6.34 -1.83 17.37
C ASP A 547 5.07 -1.00 17.05
N THR A 548 4.50 -1.15 15.85
CA THR A 548 3.29 -0.41 15.46
C THR A 548 2.06 -1.02 16.12
N GLU A 549 1.21 -0.17 16.69
CA GLU A 549 -0.03 -0.62 17.33
C GLU A 549 -1.17 -0.86 16.32
N PHE A 550 -1.54 -2.13 16.11
CA PHE A 550 -2.63 -2.57 15.24
C PHE A 550 -3.63 -3.48 15.95
N TYR A 551 -4.76 -3.76 15.29
CA TYR A 551 -5.81 -4.59 15.87
C TYR A 551 -5.43 -6.08 15.83
N THR A 552 -6.07 -6.85 16.70
CA THR A 552 -5.85 -8.29 16.81
C THR A 552 -7.18 -9.02 16.68
N ARG A 553 -7.22 -10.08 15.87
CA ARG A 553 -8.34 -11.02 15.78
C ARG A 553 -7.77 -12.43 15.83
N CYS A 554 -8.18 -13.21 16.82
CA CYS A 554 -7.64 -14.56 17.00
C CYS A 554 -8.41 -15.59 16.18
N ILE A 555 -7.70 -16.65 15.84
CA ILE A 555 -8.20 -17.82 15.10
C ILE A 555 -7.90 -19.09 15.91
N ARG A 556 -8.66 -20.15 15.65
CA ARG A 556 -8.33 -21.50 16.10
C ARG A 556 -8.61 -22.53 15.00
N ASN A 557 -7.96 -23.68 15.12
CA ASN A 557 -8.24 -24.85 14.29
C ASN A 557 -9.27 -25.72 15.04
N PRO A 558 -10.50 -25.91 14.52
CA PRO A 558 -11.56 -26.63 15.22
C PRO A 558 -11.24 -28.06 15.62
#